data_AF-A0A2S7NNS2-F1
#
_entry.id   AF-A0A2S7NNS2-F1
#
_cell.length_a   1.000
_cell.length_b   1.000
_cell.length_c   1.000
_cell.angle_alpha   90.00
_cell.angle_beta   90.00
_cell.angle_gamma   90.00
#
_symmetry.space_group_name_H-M   'P 1'
#
loop_
_entity.id
_entity.type
_entity.pdbx_description
1 polymer ?
#
loop_
_entity_poly.entity_id
_entity_poly.type
_entity_poly.pdbx_seq_one_letter_code
_entity_poly.pdbx_strand_id
1 'polypeptide(L)'
;MLTEVGQLLRTYQIDPKVPGRGQVAASILFSDIGKKYYANHGWLPFPSAHIAFQPCKSTSNDAIPLKASDISELCALDVASLRKQLEQASDSKTHMALLPDYDTIQWHHLREDCMSRGIFGKAPEIKGAIIGEKGARVWAYWTRGYYGPIDNPESGNALHILRLVLEDEVDSQENADKLKSILTFAQSEAEAWKMVDVQYWNPTKLITDLLHKTGLEYKEVDREEESITSLMWYGEGKGTTDEVEWVGNEKYGWC
;
A
#
# COMPACT_ATOMS: atom_id res chain seq x y z
N MET A 1 -14.17 25.36 -5.49
CA MET A 1 -14.41 24.08 -4.79
C MET A 1 -13.13 23.44 -4.27
N LEU A 2 -12.24 22.84 -5.07
CA LEU A 2 -11.08 22.11 -4.52
C LEU A 2 -10.03 22.96 -3.79
N THR A 3 -9.81 24.20 -4.24
CA THR A 3 -8.97 25.17 -3.48
C THR A 3 -9.58 25.50 -2.11
N GLU A 4 -10.90 25.70 -2.07
CA GLU A 4 -11.62 26.01 -0.82
C GLU A 4 -11.64 24.79 0.12
N VAL A 5 -11.78 23.58 -0.43
CA VAL A 5 -11.68 22.33 0.33
C VAL A 5 -10.30 22.21 0.98
N GLY A 6 -9.21 22.46 0.25
CA GLY A 6 -7.86 22.47 0.82
C GLY A 6 -7.72 23.48 1.97
N GLN A 7 -8.29 24.68 1.83
CA GLN A 7 -8.27 25.67 2.91
C GLN A 7 -9.09 25.24 4.13
N LEU A 8 -10.26 24.62 3.91
CA LEU A 8 -11.13 24.14 4.98
C LEU A 8 -10.49 22.98 5.74
N LEU A 9 -9.90 22.02 5.02
CA LEU A 9 -9.27 20.83 5.60
C LEU A 9 -8.09 21.16 6.52
N ARG A 10 -7.39 22.29 6.29
CA ARG A 10 -6.32 22.77 7.18
C ARG A 10 -6.73 22.91 8.65
N THR A 11 -8.01 23.18 8.90
CA THR A 11 -8.56 23.36 10.26
C THR A 11 -9.60 22.31 10.63
N TYR A 12 -9.87 21.37 9.73
CA TYR A 12 -10.89 20.36 9.92
C TYR A 12 -10.48 19.38 11.03
N GLN A 13 -11.41 19.11 11.94
CA GLN A 13 -11.22 18.19 13.08
C GLN A 13 -10.02 18.52 14.01
N ILE A 14 -9.53 19.76 13.99
CA ILE A 14 -8.62 20.23 15.04
C ILE A 14 -9.36 20.19 16.37
N ASP A 15 -8.78 19.49 17.33
CA ASP A 15 -9.24 19.45 18.71
C ASP A 15 -8.03 19.56 19.64
N PRO A 16 -7.77 20.74 20.25
CA PRO A 16 -6.65 20.93 21.17
C PRO A 16 -6.70 20.04 22.42
N LYS A 17 -7.84 19.42 22.72
CA LYS A 17 -8.00 18.49 23.85
C LYS A 17 -7.57 17.07 23.51
N VAL A 18 -7.41 16.74 22.23
CA VAL A 18 -6.95 15.43 21.77
C VAL A 18 -5.48 15.51 21.40
N PRO A 19 -4.59 14.77 22.09
CA PRO A 19 -3.16 14.75 21.75
C PRO A 19 -2.93 14.46 20.26
N GLY A 20 -2.09 15.27 19.62
CA GLY A 20 -1.78 15.14 18.19
C GLY A 20 -2.81 15.76 17.22
N ARG A 21 -3.93 16.31 17.69
CA ARG A 21 -4.94 17.01 16.84
C ARG A 21 -4.93 18.54 16.98
N GLY A 22 -3.83 19.12 17.44
CA GLY A 22 -3.69 20.58 17.55
C GLY A 22 -3.46 21.29 16.21
N GLN A 23 -3.01 20.56 15.19
CA GLN A 23 -2.77 21.07 13.84
C GLN A 23 -2.90 19.94 12.80
N VAL A 24 -3.21 20.31 11.57
CA VAL A 24 -3.19 19.39 10.42
C VAL A 24 -1.89 19.63 9.65
N ALA A 25 -1.01 18.62 9.55
CA ALA A 25 0.24 18.74 8.80
C ALA A 25 0.00 18.69 7.28
N ALA A 26 -0.92 17.83 6.85
CA ALA A 26 -1.25 17.65 5.44
C ALA A 26 -2.65 17.06 5.24
N SER A 27 -3.16 17.12 4.02
CA SER A 27 -4.30 16.33 3.54
C SER A 27 -3.91 15.55 2.30
N ILE A 28 -4.53 14.40 2.11
CA ILE A 28 -4.22 13.47 1.01
C ILE A 28 -5.49 13.24 0.20
N LEU A 29 -5.32 13.10 -1.11
CA LEU A 29 -6.33 12.56 -2.01
C LEU A 29 -5.68 11.68 -3.08
N PHE A 30 -6.50 10.88 -3.76
CA PHE A 30 -6.09 10.09 -4.91
C PHE A 30 -6.83 10.60 -6.15
N SER A 31 -6.09 11.12 -7.13
CA SER A 31 -6.65 11.71 -8.34
C SER A 31 -6.91 10.65 -9.40
N ASP A 32 -8.15 10.61 -9.89
CA ASP A 32 -8.57 9.80 -11.04
C ASP A 32 -8.71 10.61 -12.34
N ILE A 33 -8.13 11.81 -12.38
CA ILE A 33 -8.11 12.70 -13.57
C ILE A 33 -6.70 13.24 -13.85
N GLY A 34 -5.70 12.48 -13.42
CA GLY A 34 -4.28 12.67 -13.66
C GLY A 34 -3.58 13.69 -12.76
N LYS A 35 -2.29 13.90 -13.03
CA LYS A 35 -1.35 14.64 -12.16
C LYS A 35 -1.56 16.17 -12.13
N LYS A 36 -2.19 16.74 -13.16
CA LYS A 36 -2.20 18.21 -13.36
C LYS A 36 -3.37 18.93 -12.69
N TYR A 37 -4.56 18.34 -12.72
CA TYR A 37 -5.77 19.04 -12.31
C TYR A 37 -5.72 19.44 -10.83
N TYR A 38 -5.41 18.49 -9.94
CA TYR A 38 -5.34 18.76 -8.50
C TYR A 38 -4.10 19.58 -8.12
N ALA A 39 -2.97 19.40 -8.83
CA ALA A 39 -1.75 20.20 -8.65
C ALA A 39 -2.00 21.69 -8.83
N ASN A 40 -2.81 22.07 -9.84
CA ASN A 40 -3.21 23.47 -10.06
C ASN A 40 -4.01 24.08 -8.89
N HIS A 41 -4.48 23.25 -7.96
CA HIS A 41 -5.22 23.66 -6.76
C HIS A 41 -4.41 23.44 -5.46
N GLY A 42 -3.11 23.14 -5.55
CA GLY A 42 -2.21 22.97 -4.40
C GLY A 42 -2.01 21.52 -3.92
N TRP A 43 -2.67 20.55 -4.56
CA TRP A 43 -2.51 19.12 -4.24
C TRP A 43 -1.38 18.54 -5.10
N LEU A 44 -0.18 18.51 -4.56
CA LEU A 44 1.03 18.14 -5.28
C LEU A 44 1.07 16.61 -5.52
N PRO A 45 1.30 16.14 -6.74
CA PRO A 45 1.40 14.72 -7.03
C PRO A 45 2.69 14.14 -6.45
N PHE A 46 2.58 12.94 -5.87
CA PHE A 46 3.68 12.14 -5.36
C PHE A 46 3.89 10.91 -6.26
N PRO A 47 5.04 10.20 -6.14
CA PRO A 47 5.28 8.96 -6.86
C PRO A 47 4.08 8.02 -6.81
N SER A 48 3.66 7.56 -7.98
CA SER A 48 2.44 6.77 -8.19
C SER A 48 2.73 5.60 -9.13
N ALA A 49 3.87 4.95 -8.92
CA ALA A 49 4.26 3.76 -9.66
C ALA A 49 3.67 2.50 -9.00
N HIS A 50 3.52 1.44 -9.77
CA HIS A 50 3.32 0.11 -9.21
C HIS A 50 3.97 -0.97 -10.07
N ILE A 51 4.18 -2.11 -9.43
CA ILE A 51 4.56 -3.35 -10.08
C ILE A 51 3.31 -4.22 -10.22
N ALA A 52 3.11 -4.77 -11.42
CA ALA A 52 2.00 -5.65 -11.75
C ALA A 52 2.50 -7.06 -12.10
N PHE A 53 1.97 -8.07 -11.42
CA PHE A 53 2.21 -9.49 -11.71
C PHE A 53 0.95 -10.13 -12.29
N GLN A 54 1.13 -11.09 -13.19
CA GLN A 54 0.01 -11.88 -13.69
C GLN A 54 -0.43 -12.93 -12.66
N PRO A 55 -1.73 -13.22 -12.54
CA PRO A 55 -2.22 -14.35 -11.75
C PRO A 55 -1.59 -15.66 -12.23
N CYS A 56 -1.35 -16.60 -11.31
CA CYS A 56 -0.72 -17.87 -11.64
C CYS A 56 -1.18 -18.98 -10.68
N LYS A 57 -1.37 -20.20 -11.20
CA LYS A 57 -1.77 -21.37 -10.39
C LYS A 57 -0.64 -21.99 -9.56
N SER A 58 0.50 -21.32 -9.44
CA SER A 58 1.64 -21.80 -8.65
C SER A 58 1.42 -21.44 -7.19
N THR A 59 1.48 -22.42 -6.29
CA THR A 59 1.49 -22.17 -4.84
C THR A 59 2.91 -22.37 -4.32
N SER A 60 3.46 -21.36 -3.63
CA SER A 60 4.61 -21.58 -2.76
C SER A 60 4.15 -22.37 -1.55
N ASN A 61 4.83 -23.49 -1.25
CA ASN A 61 4.50 -24.33 -0.09
C ASN A 61 5.12 -23.82 1.21
N ASP A 62 6.00 -22.81 1.13
CA ASP A 62 6.84 -22.41 2.26
C ASP A 62 6.26 -21.22 3.04
N ALA A 63 5.39 -20.42 2.40
CA ALA A 63 4.75 -19.28 3.05
C ALA A 63 3.48 -19.70 3.81
N ILE A 64 3.33 -19.19 5.02
CA ILE A 64 2.20 -19.45 5.91
C ILE A 64 1.09 -18.43 5.59
N PRO A 65 -0.15 -18.86 5.33
CA PRO A 65 -1.25 -17.93 5.05
C PRO A 65 -1.63 -17.14 6.31
N LEU A 66 -1.89 -15.85 6.12
CA LEU A 66 -2.40 -14.95 7.16
C LEU A 66 -3.91 -14.81 7.05
N LYS A 67 -4.59 -14.90 8.19
CA LYS A 67 -6.01 -14.63 8.37
C LYS A 67 -6.22 -13.27 9.04
N ALA A 68 -7.47 -12.81 9.08
CA ALA A 68 -7.83 -11.54 9.71
C ALA A 68 -7.37 -11.41 11.18
N SER A 69 -7.28 -12.52 11.92
CA SER A 69 -6.78 -12.56 13.30
C SER A 69 -5.31 -12.17 13.42
N ASP A 70 -4.52 -12.45 12.38
CA ASP A 70 -3.06 -12.35 12.42
C ASP A 70 -2.57 -10.93 12.07
N ILE A 71 -3.45 -10.12 11.47
CA ILE A 71 -3.14 -8.79 10.94
C ILE A 71 -2.83 -7.78 12.04
N SER A 72 -3.55 -7.83 13.17
CA SER A 72 -3.42 -6.82 14.24
C SER A 72 -2.01 -6.76 14.84
N GLU A 73 -1.38 -7.92 15.05
CA GLU A 73 -0.01 -8.00 15.58
C GLU A 73 1.01 -7.47 14.56
N LEU A 74 0.84 -7.81 13.28
CA LEU A 74 1.72 -7.32 12.21
C LEU A 74 1.60 -5.82 11.99
N CYS A 75 0.39 -5.26 12.03
CA CYS A 75 0.18 -3.80 12.02
C CYS A 75 0.87 -3.12 13.19
N ALA A 76 0.76 -3.67 14.41
CA ALA A 76 1.42 -3.10 15.58
C ALA A 76 2.95 -3.11 15.45
N LEU A 77 3.52 -4.21 14.94
CA LEU A 77 4.94 -4.35 14.65
C LEU A 77 5.39 -3.32 13.62
N ASP A 78 4.67 -3.20 12.52
CA ASP A 78 5.00 -2.30 11.40
C ASP A 78 4.89 -0.84 11.80
N VAL A 79 3.83 -0.45 12.52
CA VAL A 79 3.70 0.91 13.05
C VAL A 79 4.85 1.26 14.00
N ALA A 80 5.30 0.32 14.84
CA ALA A 80 6.46 0.55 15.69
C ALA A 80 7.76 0.71 14.88
N SER A 81 7.96 -0.13 13.86
CA SER A 81 9.12 -0.06 12.96
C SER A 81 9.15 1.26 12.17
N LEU A 82 8.01 1.61 11.56
CA LEU A 82 7.83 2.83 10.78
C LEU A 82 8.07 4.08 11.63
N ARG A 83 7.56 4.13 12.87
CA ARG A 83 7.85 5.24 13.80
C ARG A 83 9.34 5.36 14.08
N LYS A 84 10.03 4.25 14.35
CA LYS A 84 11.47 4.24 14.55
C LYS A 84 12.22 4.71 13.31
N GLN A 85 11.80 4.29 12.12
CA GLN A 85 12.37 4.74 10.85
C GLN A 85 12.23 6.26 10.69
N LEU A 86 11.05 6.81 10.97
CA LEU A 86 10.80 8.26 10.92
C LEU A 86 11.65 9.03 11.94
N GLU A 87 11.82 8.50 13.15
CA GLU A 87 12.68 9.10 14.20
C GLU A 87 14.18 9.07 13.84
N GLN A 88 14.60 8.06 13.07
CA GLN A 88 15.99 7.85 12.66
C GLN A 88 16.34 8.51 11.33
N ALA A 89 15.36 9.07 10.62
CA ALA A 89 15.58 9.79 9.38
C ALA A 89 16.57 10.94 9.59
N SER A 90 17.65 10.95 8.82
CA SER A 90 18.80 11.84 9.05
C SER A 90 19.07 12.84 7.92
N ASP A 91 18.26 12.83 6.86
CA ASP A 91 18.38 13.81 5.79
C ASP A 91 17.61 15.11 6.10
N SER A 92 17.64 16.06 5.17
CA SER A 92 17.01 17.38 5.35
C SER A 92 15.51 17.41 5.05
N LYS A 93 14.91 16.32 4.56
CA LYS A 93 13.50 16.23 4.20
C LYS A 93 12.64 16.01 5.44
N THR A 94 11.42 16.55 5.37
CA THR A 94 10.37 16.16 6.30
C THR A 94 9.85 14.79 5.91
N HIS A 95 9.97 13.81 6.81
CA HIS A 95 9.44 12.47 6.58
C HIS A 95 8.02 12.36 7.12
N MET A 96 7.12 11.88 6.27
CA MET A 96 5.71 11.66 6.59
C MET A 96 5.32 10.24 6.21
N ALA A 97 4.44 9.63 6.99
CA ALA A 97 3.80 8.38 6.64
C ALA A 97 2.34 8.37 7.09
N LEU A 98 1.51 7.62 6.37
CA LEU A 98 0.26 7.12 6.92
C LEU A 98 0.59 5.88 7.76
N LEU A 99 -0.06 5.70 8.90
CA LEU A 99 0.18 4.52 9.71
C LEU A 99 -0.64 3.36 9.15
N PRO A 100 0.00 2.20 8.84
CA PRO A 100 -0.72 0.99 8.47
C PRO A 100 -1.30 0.31 9.72
N ASP A 101 -2.10 1.06 10.48
CA ASP A 101 -2.74 0.57 11.70
C ASP A 101 -3.85 -0.43 11.39
N TYR A 102 -4.24 -1.18 12.42
CA TYR A 102 -5.19 -2.26 12.24
C TYR A 102 -6.55 -1.77 11.73
N ASP A 103 -7.01 -0.60 12.17
CA ASP A 103 -8.30 -0.04 11.73
C ASP A 103 -8.29 0.29 10.24
N THR A 104 -7.19 0.89 9.76
CA THR A 104 -6.97 1.19 8.34
C THR A 104 -6.98 -0.10 7.50
N ILE A 105 -6.22 -1.12 7.90
CA ILE A 105 -6.15 -2.38 7.16
C ILE A 105 -7.45 -3.18 7.26
N GLN A 106 -8.11 -3.15 8.43
CA GLN A 106 -9.39 -3.82 8.65
C GLN A 106 -10.47 -3.25 7.73
N TRP A 107 -10.50 -1.93 7.51
CA TRP A 107 -11.44 -1.32 6.57
C TRP A 107 -11.33 -1.95 5.16
N HIS A 108 -10.12 -2.13 4.65
CA HIS A 108 -9.89 -2.74 3.33
C HIS A 108 -10.39 -4.19 3.28
N HIS A 109 -10.12 -4.98 4.31
CA HIS A 109 -10.56 -6.38 4.39
C HIS A 109 -12.08 -6.51 4.56
N LEU A 110 -12.72 -5.63 5.35
CA LEU A 110 -14.18 -5.63 5.52
C LEU A 110 -14.89 -5.21 4.23
N ARG A 111 -14.35 -4.22 3.52
CA ARG A 111 -14.85 -3.81 2.20
C ARG A 111 -14.76 -4.96 1.21
N GLU A 112 -13.62 -5.65 1.15
CA GLU A 112 -13.44 -6.86 0.34
C GLU A 112 -14.46 -7.95 0.70
N ASP A 113 -14.60 -8.28 1.99
CA ASP A 113 -15.54 -9.32 2.44
C ASP A 113 -16.97 -9.04 1.99
N CYS A 114 -17.40 -7.78 2.10
CA CYS A 114 -18.72 -7.34 1.66
C CYS A 114 -18.91 -7.58 0.15
N MET A 115 -17.94 -7.14 -0.65
CA MET A 115 -17.98 -7.29 -2.11
C MET A 115 -17.91 -8.76 -2.53
N SER A 116 -16.95 -9.53 -2.02
CA SER A 116 -16.75 -10.93 -2.35
C SER A 116 -17.95 -11.80 -1.96
N ARG A 117 -18.60 -11.54 -0.82
CA ARG A 117 -19.84 -12.27 -0.45
C ARG A 117 -20.95 -12.03 -1.46
N GLY A 118 -21.10 -10.81 -1.97
CA GLY A 118 -22.08 -10.49 -3.01
C GLY A 118 -21.79 -11.21 -4.34
N ILE A 119 -20.51 -11.31 -4.72
CA ILE A 119 -20.09 -11.87 -6.02
C ILE A 119 -20.00 -13.41 -6.00
N PHE A 120 -19.45 -13.98 -4.93
CA PHE A 120 -19.10 -15.42 -4.85
C PHE A 120 -19.89 -16.19 -3.79
N GLY A 121 -20.73 -15.53 -2.99
CA GLY A 121 -21.42 -16.14 -1.85
C GLY A 121 -20.52 -16.46 -0.66
N LYS A 122 -19.23 -16.08 -0.70
CA LYS A 122 -18.23 -16.29 0.35
C LYS A 122 -17.19 -15.17 0.35
N ALA A 123 -16.48 -15.02 1.46
CA ALA A 123 -15.36 -14.08 1.60
C ALA A 123 -14.01 -14.81 1.60
N PRO A 124 -12.92 -14.16 1.17
CA PRO A 124 -11.58 -14.71 1.28
C PRO A 124 -11.11 -14.78 2.72
N GLU A 125 -10.76 -15.99 3.18
CA GLU A 125 -10.17 -16.19 4.52
C GLU A 125 -8.69 -15.76 4.56
N ILE A 126 -7.99 -15.91 3.44
CA ILE A 126 -6.57 -15.58 3.32
C ILE A 126 -6.44 -14.10 2.93
N LYS A 127 -5.85 -13.34 3.85
CA LYS A 127 -5.62 -11.90 3.75
C LYS A 127 -4.16 -11.55 3.48
N GLY A 128 -3.26 -12.53 3.54
CA GLY A 128 -1.84 -12.30 3.39
C GLY A 128 -1.03 -13.59 3.47
N ALA A 129 0.28 -13.46 3.50
CA ALA A 129 1.20 -14.54 3.78
C ALA A 129 2.45 -14.03 4.52
N ILE A 130 3.10 -14.93 5.26
CA ILE A 130 4.32 -14.68 6.02
C ILE A 130 5.29 -15.85 5.87
N ILE A 131 6.58 -15.56 5.83
CA ILE A 131 7.64 -16.58 5.76
C ILE A 131 8.88 -16.12 6.54
N GLY A 132 9.61 -17.08 7.13
CA GLY A 132 10.85 -16.84 7.85
C GLY A 132 10.68 -16.72 9.37
N GLU A 133 11.80 -16.52 10.05
CA GLU A 133 11.91 -16.41 11.50
C GLU A 133 11.79 -14.96 11.98
N LYS A 134 11.22 -14.75 13.17
CA LYS A 134 11.01 -13.42 13.76
C LYS A 134 12.33 -12.61 13.78
N GLY A 135 12.28 -11.40 13.23
CA GLY A 135 13.43 -10.52 13.02
C GLY A 135 14.01 -10.58 11.61
N ALA A 136 13.65 -11.58 10.81
CA ALA A 136 14.05 -11.76 9.41
C ALA A 136 12.89 -12.31 8.56
N ARG A 137 11.64 -12.00 8.95
CA ARG A 137 10.45 -12.41 8.23
C ARG A 137 10.23 -11.52 7.02
N VAL A 138 9.64 -12.11 5.99
CA VAL A 138 9.00 -11.36 4.91
C VAL A 138 7.51 -11.66 4.98
N TRP A 139 6.70 -10.61 4.98
CA TRP A 139 5.26 -10.76 5.01
C TRP A 139 4.56 -9.69 4.20
N ALA A 140 3.38 -10.03 3.70
CA ALA A 140 2.50 -9.10 3.03
C ALA A 140 1.05 -9.43 3.34
N TYR A 141 0.20 -8.41 3.30
CA TYR A 141 -1.26 -8.57 3.28
C TYR A 141 -1.87 -7.71 2.17
N TRP A 142 -3.04 -8.12 1.71
CA TRP A 142 -3.64 -7.66 0.47
C TRP A 142 -5.16 -7.60 0.53
N THR A 143 -5.74 -6.88 -0.42
CA THR A 143 -7.18 -6.80 -0.67
C THR A 143 -7.49 -6.99 -2.14
N ARG A 144 -8.67 -7.52 -2.45
CA ARG A 144 -9.16 -7.74 -3.82
C ARG A 144 -10.16 -6.64 -4.18
N GLY A 145 -9.84 -5.90 -5.23
CA GLY A 145 -10.72 -4.89 -5.82
C GLY A 145 -11.50 -5.46 -7.01
N TYR A 146 -12.82 -5.31 -6.98
CA TYR A 146 -13.70 -5.67 -8.10
C TYR A 146 -14.28 -4.40 -8.71
N TYR A 147 -13.85 -4.06 -9.93
CA TYR A 147 -14.23 -2.85 -10.68
C TYR A 147 -15.05 -3.18 -11.92
N GLY A 148 -15.13 -4.45 -12.31
CA GLY A 148 -15.97 -4.92 -13.42
C GLY A 148 -16.32 -6.40 -13.33
N PRO A 149 -16.98 -6.94 -14.38
CA PRO A 149 -17.37 -8.36 -14.43
C PRO A 149 -16.17 -9.30 -14.26
N ILE A 150 -16.31 -10.35 -13.45
CA ILE A 150 -15.21 -11.27 -13.09
C ILE A 150 -14.67 -12.10 -14.26
N ASP A 151 -15.44 -12.24 -15.34
CA ASP A 151 -15.03 -12.96 -16.56
C ASP A 151 -14.56 -11.99 -17.66
N ASN A 152 -14.42 -10.70 -17.35
CA ASN A 152 -13.88 -9.71 -18.27
C ASN A 152 -12.40 -9.41 -17.96
N PRO A 153 -11.46 -9.72 -18.87
CA PRO A 153 -10.04 -9.38 -18.69
C PRO A 153 -9.78 -7.87 -18.64
N GLU A 154 -10.70 -7.05 -19.14
CA GLU A 154 -10.63 -5.58 -19.10
C GLU A 154 -11.34 -4.98 -17.86
N SER A 155 -11.76 -5.82 -16.91
CA SER A 155 -12.47 -5.36 -15.69
C SER A 155 -11.63 -4.50 -14.76
N GLY A 156 -10.30 -4.54 -14.88
CA GLY A 156 -9.38 -3.92 -13.93
C GLY A 156 -9.39 -4.57 -12.55
N ASN A 157 -10.08 -5.70 -12.35
CA ASN A 157 -10.12 -6.41 -11.07
C ASN A 157 -8.69 -6.77 -10.65
N ALA A 158 -8.30 -6.43 -9.43
CA ALA A 158 -6.89 -6.50 -9.03
C ALA A 158 -6.74 -6.89 -7.56
N LEU A 159 -5.76 -7.74 -7.27
CA LEU A 159 -5.28 -7.98 -5.91
C LEU A 159 -4.24 -6.91 -5.59
N HIS A 160 -4.56 -6.02 -4.66
CA HIS A 160 -3.64 -4.99 -4.22
C HIS A 160 -2.91 -5.47 -2.98
N ILE A 161 -1.58 -5.57 -3.07
CA ILE A 161 -0.73 -5.70 -1.90
C ILE A 161 -0.84 -4.38 -1.14
N LEU A 162 -1.50 -4.44 0.02
CA LEU A 162 -1.70 -3.29 0.87
C LEU A 162 -0.39 -2.91 1.53
N ARG A 163 0.34 -3.91 2.05
CA ARG A 163 1.64 -3.73 2.70
C ARG A 163 2.56 -4.92 2.43
N LEU A 164 3.83 -4.65 2.17
CA LEU A 164 4.91 -5.63 2.08
C LEU A 164 6.05 -5.20 3.01
N VAL A 165 6.51 -6.10 3.89
CA VAL A 165 7.57 -5.82 4.87
C VAL A 165 8.63 -6.90 4.85
N LEU A 166 9.89 -6.45 4.92
CA LEU A 166 11.08 -7.26 5.17
C LEU A 166 11.66 -6.78 6.50
N GLU A 167 11.65 -7.62 7.53
CA GLU A 167 11.97 -7.18 8.89
C GLU A 167 13.44 -6.79 9.12
N ASP A 168 14.35 -7.42 8.38
CA ASP A 168 15.80 -7.18 8.50
C ASP A 168 16.32 -6.14 7.48
N GLU A 169 15.51 -5.78 6.49
CA GLU A 169 15.84 -4.90 5.36
C GLU A 169 17.15 -5.27 4.64
N VAL A 170 17.49 -6.56 4.57
CA VAL A 170 18.74 -7.03 3.96
C VAL A 170 18.56 -7.39 2.48
N ASP A 171 19.44 -6.87 1.63
CA ASP A 171 19.55 -7.33 0.24
C ASP A 171 20.31 -8.68 0.16
N SER A 172 19.58 -9.79 0.29
CA SER A 172 20.12 -11.15 0.23
C SER A 172 19.35 -12.06 -0.73
N GLN A 173 19.99 -13.12 -1.20
CA GLN A 173 19.29 -14.15 -1.99
C GLN A 173 18.19 -14.82 -1.17
N GLU A 174 18.41 -15.02 0.13
CA GLU A 174 17.39 -15.58 1.04
C GLU A 174 16.13 -14.71 1.09
N ASN A 175 16.28 -13.39 1.20
CA ASN A 175 15.14 -12.47 1.18
C ASN A 175 14.49 -12.38 -0.20
N ALA A 176 15.25 -12.53 -1.28
CA ALA A 176 14.68 -12.64 -2.62
C ALA A 176 13.82 -13.91 -2.74
N ASP A 177 14.28 -15.05 -2.22
CA ASP A 177 13.53 -16.31 -2.26
C ASP A 177 12.26 -16.24 -1.39
N LYS A 178 12.35 -15.63 -0.20
CA LYS A 178 11.19 -15.35 0.67
C LYS A 178 10.18 -14.42 -0.03
N LEU A 179 10.66 -13.32 -0.63
CA LEU A 179 9.84 -12.37 -1.37
C LEU A 179 9.14 -13.05 -2.55
N LYS A 180 9.87 -13.88 -3.32
CA LYS A 180 9.31 -14.68 -4.40
C LYS A 180 8.18 -15.58 -3.91
N SER A 181 8.36 -16.22 -2.76
CA SER A 181 7.33 -17.06 -2.14
C SER A 181 6.08 -16.28 -1.78
N ILE A 182 6.21 -15.10 -1.18
CA ILE A 182 5.08 -14.21 -0.85
C ILE A 182 4.34 -13.78 -2.12
N LEU A 183 5.06 -13.32 -3.14
CA LEU A 183 4.45 -12.83 -4.39
C LEU A 183 3.78 -13.94 -5.19
N THR A 184 4.41 -15.13 -5.26
CA THR A 184 3.80 -16.30 -5.91
C THR A 184 2.52 -16.72 -5.19
N PHE A 185 2.49 -16.63 -3.85
CA PHE A 185 1.27 -16.86 -3.07
C PHE A 185 0.18 -15.85 -3.46
N ALA A 186 0.52 -14.56 -3.53
CA ALA A 186 -0.41 -13.52 -3.95
C ALA A 186 -0.93 -13.74 -5.39
N GLN A 187 -0.08 -14.20 -6.33
CA GLN A 187 -0.49 -14.57 -7.69
C GLN A 187 -1.48 -15.74 -7.71
N SER A 188 -1.33 -16.71 -6.79
CA SER A 188 -2.27 -17.82 -6.62
C SER A 188 -3.61 -17.37 -6.07
N GLU A 189 -3.60 -16.50 -5.06
CA GLU A 189 -4.82 -15.91 -4.53
C GLU A 189 -5.53 -15.03 -5.56
N ALA A 190 -4.79 -14.27 -6.37
CA ALA A 190 -5.35 -13.50 -7.47
C ALA A 190 -6.09 -14.39 -8.48
N GLU A 191 -5.47 -15.50 -8.88
CA GLU A 191 -6.07 -16.46 -9.82
C GLU A 191 -7.33 -17.12 -9.21
N ALA A 192 -7.25 -17.55 -7.96
CA ALA A 192 -8.36 -18.19 -7.26
C ALA A 192 -9.58 -17.26 -7.12
N TRP A 193 -9.36 -15.95 -7.07
CA TRP A 193 -10.39 -14.93 -6.86
C TRP A 193 -10.73 -14.12 -8.11
N LYS A 194 -10.33 -14.57 -9.30
CA LYS A 194 -10.67 -13.96 -10.59
C LYS A 194 -10.17 -12.51 -10.74
N MET A 195 -8.96 -12.26 -10.23
CA MET A 195 -8.26 -11.01 -10.46
C MET A 195 -7.55 -11.04 -11.82
N VAL A 196 -7.36 -9.88 -12.42
CA VAL A 196 -6.61 -9.68 -13.67
C VAL A 196 -5.11 -9.53 -13.39
N ASP A 197 -4.75 -8.92 -12.26
CA ASP A 197 -3.36 -8.77 -11.83
C ASP A 197 -3.19 -8.71 -10.30
N VAL A 198 -1.94 -8.76 -9.87
CA VAL A 198 -1.48 -8.41 -8.51
C VAL A 198 -0.69 -7.12 -8.60
N GLN A 199 -1.03 -6.11 -7.80
CA GLN A 199 -0.39 -4.80 -7.81
C GLN A 199 0.30 -4.49 -6.49
N TYR A 200 1.55 -4.04 -6.54
CA TYR A 200 2.30 -3.49 -5.40
C TYR A 200 2.76 -2.07 -5.69
N TRP A 201 2.34 -1.12 -4.85
CA TRP A 201 2.54 0.31 -5.09
C TRP A 201 3.89 0.78 -4.55
N ASN A 202 4.55 1.68 -5.30
CA ASN A 202 5.75 2.41 -4.91
C ASN A 202 6.80 1.56 -4.17
N PRO A 203 7.32 0.49 -4.82
CA PRO A 203 8.36 -0.34 -4.23
C PRO A 203 9.59 0.49 -3.87
N THR A 204 10.21 0.20 -2.73
CA THR A 204 11.51 0.80 -2.39
C THR A 204 12.60 0.22 -3.29
N LYS A 205 13.75 0.91 -3.37
CA LYS A 205 14.90 0.41 -4.14
C LYS A 205 15.31 -1.00 -3.70
N LEU A 206 15.31 -1.27 -2.39
CA LEU A 206 15.61 -2.59 -1.85
C LEU A 206 14.66 -3.66 -2.40
N ILE A 207 13.35 -3.39 -2.39
CA ILE A 207 12.37 -4.32 -2.96
C ILE A 207 12.61 -4.54 -4.44
N THR A 208 12.85 -3.49 -5.21
CA THR A 208 13.15 -3.60 -6.65
C THR A 208 14.41 -4.44 -6.90
N ASP A 209 15.49 -4.21 -6.15
CA ASP A 209 16.72 -5.00 -6.25
C ASP A 209 16.50 -6.48 -5.96
N LEU A 210 15.71 -6.80 -4.91
CA LEU A 210 15.33 -8.17 -4.57
C LEU A 210 14.41 -8.79 -5.61
N LEU A 211 13.46 -8.04 -6.17
CA LEU A 211 12.56 -8.49 -7.23
C LEU A 211 13.33 -8.97 -8.46
N HIS A 212 14.38 -8.24 -8.87
CA HIS A 212 15.25 -8.69 -9.96
C HIS A 212 15.90 -10.06 -9.69
N LYS A 213 16.22 -10.36 -8.42
CA LYS A 213 16.81 -11.65 -8.02
C LYS A 213 15.80 -12.80 -7.99
N THR A 214 14.50 -12.51 -7.87
CA THR A 214 13.45 -13.54 -7.86
C THR A 214 13.29 -14.25 -9.21
N GLY A 215 13.59 -13.55 -10.31
CA GLY A 215 13.28 -13.99 -11.66
C GLY A 215 11.78 -14.07 -11.98
N LEU A 216 10.92 -13.46 -11.17
CA LEU A 216 9.50 -13.32 -11.49
C LEU A 216 9.32 -12.33 -12.64
N GLU A 217 8.42 -12.65 -13.56
CA GLU A 217 8.01 -11.71 -14.60
C GLU A 217 7.00 -10.70 -14.01
N TYR A 218 7.28 -9.41 -14.21
CA TYR A 218 6.42 -8.33 -13.78
C TYR A 218 6.49 -7.16 -14.77
N LYS A 219 5.51 -6.26 -14.66
CA LYS A 219 5.48 -5.00 -15.40
C LYS A 219 5.58 -3.85 -14.41
N GLU A 220 6.42 -2.87 -14.71
CA GLU A 220 6.41 -1.58 -14.03
C GLU A 220 5.42 -0.66 -14.74
N VAL A 221 4.59 0.02 -13.96
CA VAL A 221 3.55 0.91 -14.47
C VAL A 221 3.59 2.22 -13.70
N ASP A 222 4.00 3.28 -14.39
CA ASP A 222 3.84 4.65 -13.92
C ASP A 222 2.41 5.12 -14.19
N ARG A 223 1.63 5.33 -13.13
CA ARG A 223 0.27 5.84 -13.28
C ARG A 223 0.32 7.33 -13.63
N GLU A 224 -0.39 7.70 -14.69
CA GLU A 224 -0.51 9.10 -15.14
C GLU A 224 -1.93 9.68 -15.00
N GLU A 225 -2.93 8.81 -14.98
CA GLU A 225 -4.35 9.20 -15.07
C GLU A 225 -5.14 8.83 -13.81
N GLU A 226 -4.97 7.61 -13.30
CA GLU A 226 -5.80 7.08 -12.21
C GLU A 226 -5.03 6.85 -10.92
N SER A 227 -5.71 7.02 -9.78
CA SER A 227 -5.17 6.77 -8.45
C SER A 227 -3.81 7.43 -8.18
N ILE A 228 -3.66 8.69 -8.62
CA ILE A 228 -2.45 9.47 -8.38
C ILE A 228 -2.47 10.01 -6.96
N THR A 229 -1.53 9.54 -6.14
CA THR A 229 -1.37 10.03 -4.78
C THR A 229 -1.01 11.51 -4.80
N SER A 230 -1.85 12.36 -4.17
CA SER A 230 -1.67 13.82 -4.16
C SER A 230 -1.73 14.38 -2.75
N LEU A 231 -0.78 15.24 -2.41
CA LEU A 231 -0.58 15.80 -1.08
C LEU A 231 -0.87 17.31 -1.08
N MET A 232 -1.77 17.74 -0.20
CA MET A 232 -1.89 19.14 0.19
C MET A 232 -1.08 19.34 1.47
N TRP A 233 0.02 20.10 1.37
CA TRP A 233 0.91 20.36 2.50
C TRP A 233 0.55 21.65 3.22
N TYR A 234 0.41 21.59 4.55
CA TYR A 234 0.16 22.78 5.41
C TYR A 234 1.29 23.06 6.38
N GLY A 235 2.29 22.18 6.46
CA GLY A 235 3.49 22.35 7.27
C GLY A 235 4.45 23.38 6.70
N GLU A 236 5.68 23.39 7.24
CA GLU A 236 6.74 24.29 6.76
C GLU A 236 7.25 23.86 5.38
N GLY A 237 7.62 24.82 4.53
CA GLY A 237 8.06 24.57 3.16
C GLY A 237 6.92 24.52 2.14
N LYS A 238 7.25 24.07 0.93
CA LYS A 238 6.36 23.95 -0.24
C LYS A 238 5.70 22.57 -0.34
N GLY A 239 6.20 21.56 0.37
CA GLY A 239 5.60 20.22 0.37
C GLY A 239 5.85 19.41 -0.90
N THR A 240 6.88 19.76 -1.67
CA THR A 240 7.28 19.05 -2.89
C THR A 240 8.01 17.75 -2.54
N THR A 241 8.19 16.86 -3.51
CA THR A 241 8.96 15.60 -3.37
C THR A 241 10.43 15.80 -3.00
N ASP A 242 10.96 17.02 -3.22
CA ASP A 242 12.33 17.39 -2.84
C ASP A 242 12.43 17.76 -1.36
N GLU A 243 11.32 18.16 -0.73
CA GLU A 243 11.26 18.63 0.66
C GLU A 243 10.56 17.64 1.60
N VAL A 244 9.65 16.82 1.08
CA VAL A 244 8.85 15.86 1.84
C VAL A 244 9.07 14.46 1.27
N GLU A 245 9.47 13.55 2.15
CA GLU A 245 9.55 12.12 1.85
C GLU A 245 8.29 11.42 2.38
N TRP A 246 7.55 10.75 1.50
CA TRP A 246 6.38 9.97 1.89
C TRP A 246 6.77 8.50 2.03
N VAL A 247 7.08 8.11 3.27
CA VAL A 247 7.44 6.76 3.63
C VAL A 247 6.22 5.84 3.59
N GLY A 248 6.33 4.73 2.88
CA GLY A 248 5.26 3.74 2.77
C GLY A 248 4.03 4.26 2.02
N ASN A 249 4.20 5.06 0.97
CA ASN A 249 3.12 5.47 0.06
C ASN A 249 2.57 4.28 -0.75
N GLU A 250 1.92 3.33 -0.08
CA GLU A 250 1.39 2.10 -0.66
C GLU A 250 -0.15 2.13 -0.68
N LYS A 251 -0.78 1.08 -1.21
CA LYS A 251 -2.25 1.08 -1.44
C LYS A 251 -3.07 1.23 -0.16
N TYR A 252 -2.55 0.85 1.01
CA TYR A 252 -3.29 0.95 2.27
C TYR A 252 -3.79 2.37 2.58
N GLY A 253 -3.11 3.40 2.11
CA GLY A 253 -3.54 4.79 2.27
C GLY A 253 -4.78 5.17 1.48
N TRP A 254 -5.22 4.35 0.52
CA TRP A 254 -6.43 4.54 -0.27
C TRP A 254 -7.66 4.07 0.51
N CYS A 255 -8.16 4.88 1.46
CA CYS A 255 -9.33 4.57 2.29
C CYS A 255 -10.45 5.60 2.16
#